data_AF-A0A850HS76-F1
#
_entry.id   AF-A0A850HS76-F1
#
_cell.length_a   1.000
_cell.length_b   1.000
_cell.length_c   1.000
_cell.angle_alpha   90.00
_cell.angle_beta   90.00
_cell.angle_gamma   90.00
#
_symmetry.space_group_name_H-M   'P 1'
#
loop_
_entity.id
_entity.type
_entity.pdbx_description
1 polymer ?
#
loop_
_entity_poly.entity_id
_entity_poly.type
_entity_poly.pdbx_seq_one_letter_code
_entity_poly.pdbx_strand_id
1 'polypeptide(L)'
;MSKYFRPWNIDQTLLLPPNVQDFVPKGHVSRFMVDLVRESLDLREIMGSYVSGLGQPPFDPRMMVALLLHSYASGLYSSRRIAKACRERNDFVMIVALDAPDFRTISDFRKRHLKALGALFVQVLKLCETAGLVKLGHVALDGTKIKANASKHKAMSYERMKKREAELKAEVARMLAAAEAADASEDETFGNSDELPDWTVDKQKRLAKIQQAMAALEADAKLAAEEERRIEAEKEQQRQAEGRKKPGKPAALPSEEPNPKAQRNFTDPESRIMKSKDGFVQAYNAQAAVDAHAQIIVAQELTQHGSDQGQLVPLIEAIESNLGRKPRQASADSGYCSEANLEALDTRSIDGYVAPGRAKHPTVANGKVGGPLTQAMRKKIDDGGFETPYRLRKQVVEPVFGQIKQARGFRQFLLLGIEKVRAEWTMICTVHNLLKLFNLANAA
;
A
#
# COMPACT_ATOMS: atom_id res chain seq x y z
N MET A 1 17.85 41.55 -44.63
CA MET A 1 18.74 40.97 -43.60
C MET A 1 18.27 39.56 -43.28
N SER A 2 19.08 38.54 -43.55
CA SER A 2 18.78 37.18 -43.10
C SER A 2 18.93 37.11 -41.58
N LYS A 3 18.02 36.40 -40.89
CA LYS A 3 18.19 36.13 -39.46
C LYS A 3 19.35 35.15 -39.29
N TYR A 4 20.35 35.54 -38.51
CA TYR A 4 21.41 34.62 -38.07
C TYR A 4 20.93 33.83 -36.84
N PHE A 5 21.32 32.56 -36.77
CA PHE A 5 21.10 31.73 -35.59
C PHE A 5 22.04 32.13 -34.45
N ARG A 6 21.65 31.83 -33.21
CA ARG A 6 22.54 31.98 -32.06
C ARG A 6 23.69 30.95 -32.15
N PRO A 7 24.91 31.29 -31.72
CA PRO A 7 26.03 30.35 -31.73
C PRO A 7 25.79 29.18 -30.77
N TRP A 8 26.11 27.97 -31.20
CA TRP A 8 26.08 26.74 -30.39
C TRP A 8 27.48 26.51 -29.81
N ASN A 9 27.68 26.79 -28.52
CA ASN A 9 28.99 26.72 -27.87
C ASN A 9 29.04 25.63 -26.79
N ILE A 10 29.14 24.35 -27.17
CA ILE A 10 29.22 23.23 -26.21
C ILE A 10 30.56 23.15 -25.47
N ASP A 11 31.64 23.62 -26.08
CA ASP A 11 32.99 23.58 -25.49
C ASP A 11 33.31 24.83 -24.66
N GLN A 12 32.32 25.71 -24.45
CA GLN A 12 32.50 26.93 -23.66
C GLN A 12 32.75 26.58 -22.19
N THR A 13 33.96 26.91 -21.72
CA THR A 13 34.34 26.77 -20.32
C THR A 13 33.78 27.91 -19.48
N LEU A 14 33.34 27.62 -18.26
CA LEU A 14 32.90 28.62 -17.27
C LEU A 14 34.11 29.14 -16.48
N LEU A 15 34.19 30.46 -16.30
CA LEU A 15 35.33 31.11 -15.61
C LEU A 15 35.39 30.77 -14.12
N LEU A 16 34.24 30.63 -13.46
CA LEU A 16 34.10 30.24 -12.06
C LEU A 16 33.19 29.01 -11.96
N PRO A 17 33.45 28.07 -11.02
CA PRO A 17 32.58 26.93 -10.82
C PRO A 17 31.21 27.43 -10.33
N PRO A 18 30.11 27.11 -11.03
CA PRO A 18 28.77 27.47 -10.60
C PRO A 18 28.37 26.69 -9.34
N ASN A 19 27.45 27.25 -8.56
CA ASN A 19 26.81 26.51 -7.49
C ASN A 19 25.86 25.47 -8.09
N VAL A 20 25.75 24.28 -7.47
CA VAL A 20 24.79 23.24 -7.90
C VAL A 20 23.34 23.75 -7.94
N GLN A 21 23.01 24.75 -7.13
CA GLN A 21 21.71 25.39 -7.14
C GLN A 21 21.47 26.25 -8.40
N ASP A 22 22.51 26.81 -9.02
CA ASP A 22 22.38 27.73 -10.16
C ASP A 22 21.77 27.03 -11.39
N PHE A 23 21.90 25.71 -11.47
CA PHE A 23 21.31 24.89 -12.52
C PHE A 23 19.83 24.55 -12.32
N VAL A 24 19.23 24.96 -11.20
CA VAL A 24 17.86 24.64 -10.82
C VAL A 24 17.07 25.92 -10.54
N PRO A 25 15.94 26.18 -11.24
CA PRO A 25 15.12 27.36 -11.00
C PRO A 25 14.66 27.49 -9.54
N LYS A 26 14.52 28.73 -9.04
CA LYS A 26 14.14 29.00 -7.63
C LYS A 26 12.81 28.37 -7.21
N GLY A 27 11.80 28.38 -8.09
CA GLY A 27 10.49 27.76 -7.84
C GLY A 27 10.41 26.26 -8.16
N HIS A 28 11.54 25.57 -8.34
CA HIS A 28 11.55 24.14 -8.66
C HIS A 28 11.25 23.29 -7.42
N VAL A 29 10.51 22.19 -7.60
CA VAL A 29 10.06 21.30 -6.50
C VAL A 29 11.22 20.72 -5.69
N SER A 30 12.38 20.46 -6.29
CA SER A 30 13.54 19.95 -5.56
C SER A 30 14.06 20.93 -4.51
N ARG A 31 14.00 22.25 -4.76
CA ARG A 31 14.38 23.26 -3.77
C ARG A 31 13.41 23.27 -2.60
N PHE A 32 12.10 23.26 -2.90
CA PHE A 32 11.05 23.12 -1.89
C PHE A 32 11.24 21.88 -1.00
N MET A 33 11.59 20.73 -1.59
CA MET A 33 11.85 19.50 -0.81
C MET A 33 13.06 19.64 0.12
N VAL A 34 14.12 20.30 -0.33
CA VAL A 34 15.32 20.54 0.48
C VAL A 34 15.00 21.49 1.64
N ASP A 35 14.32 22.59 1.38
CA ASP A 35 13.98 23.60 2.39
C ASP A 35 13.03 23.00 3.44
N LEU A 36 11.99 22.30 3.00
CA LEU A 36 11.05 21.60 3.87
C LEU A 36 11.77 20.61 4.80
N VAL A 37 12.69 19.80 4.28
CA VAL A 37 13.43 18.81 5.07
C VAL A 37 14.40 19.49 6.05
N ARG A 38 14.96 20.64 5.70
CA ARG A 38 15.88 21.39 6.56
C ARG A 38 15.17 22.11 7.70
N GLU A 39 13.99 22.66 7.43
CA GLU A 39 13.37 23.65 8.30
C GLU A 39 12.07 23.19 8.96
N SER A 40 11.33 22.25 8.33
CA SER A 40 9.95 21.93 8.72
C SER A 40 9.73 20.50 9.21
N LEU A 41 10.54 19.53 8.76
CA LEU A 41 10.37 18.12 9.13
C LEU A 41 11.25 17.72 10.32
N ASP A 42 10.64 17.03 11.28
CA ASP A 42 11.34 16.42 12.41
C ASP A 42 11.91 15.06 12.00
N LEU A 43 13.24 15.02 11.86
CA LEU A 43 14.00 13.82 11.50
C LEU A 43 14.80 13.22 12.66
N ARG A 44 14.50 13.59 13.92
CA ARG A 44 15.26 13.12 15.10
C ARG A 44 15.34 11.60 15.21
N GLU A 45 14.26 10.88 14.90
CA GLU A 45 14.24 9.40 14.91
C GLU A 45 15.24 8.81 13.89
N ILE A 46 15.30 9.39 12.69
CA ILE A 46 16.21 8.94 11.62
C ILE A 46 17.66 9.24 12.00
N MET A 47 17.93 10.46 12.46
CA MET A 47 19.26 10.92 12.86
C MET A 47 19.78 10.14 14.08
N GLY A 48 18.91 9.87 15.06
CA GLY A 48 19.26 9.15 16.29
C GLY A 48 19.72 7.70 16.06
N SER A 49 19.50 7.13 14.88
CA SER A 49 20.03 5.80 14.54
C SER A 49 21.53 5.78 14.22
N TYR A 50 22.14 6.95 14.01
CA TYR A 50 23.55 7.11 13.61
C TYR A 50 24.41 7.52 14.81
N VAL A 51 24.62 6.60 15.74
CA VAL A 51 25.38 6.83 16.99
C VAL A 51 26.84 6.37 16.95
N SER A 52 27.19 5.51 15.98
CA SER A 52 28.54 4.96 15.86
C SER A 52 29.48 5.93 15.15
N GLY A 53 30.66 6.16 15.73
CA GLY A 53 31.76 6.89 15.08
C GLY A 53 32.67 6.00 14.21
N LEU A 54 32.38 4.69 14.11
CA LEU A 54 33.20 3.74 13.35
C LEU A 54 32.73 3.65 11.89
N GLY A 55 33.71 3.55 10.97
CA GLY A 55 33.48 3.37 9.54
C GLY A 55 33.52 4.68 8.74
N GLN A 56 33.19 4.58 7.45
CA GLN A 56 33.05 5.76 6.59
C GLN A 56 31.86 6.62 7.05
N PRO A 57 31.99 7.96 7.07
CA PRO A 57 30.89 8.85 7.41
C PRO A 57 29.66 8.56 6.54
N PRO A 58 28.46 8.42 7.12
CA PRO A 58 27.25 8.24 6.34
C PRO A 58 26.88 9.54 5.62
N PHE A 59 26.15 9.42 4.50
CA PHE A 59 25.45 10.55 3.90
C PHE A 59 24.52 11.22 4.90
N ASP A 60 24.38 12.55 4.82
CA ASP A 60 23.47 13.29 5.70
C ASP A 60 22.03 12.75 5.55
N PRO A 61 21.39 12.26 6.64
CA PRO A 61 20.05 11.72 6.57
C PRO A 61 19.02 12.71 6.02
N ARG A 62 19.20 14.02 6.24
CA ARG A 62 18.33 15.06 5.66
C ARG A 62 18.40 15.05 4.15
N MET A 63 19.61 14.98 3.59
CA MET A 63 19.79 14.87 2.14
C MET A 63 19.12 13.60 1.61
N MET A 64 19.30 12.46 2.29
CA MET A 64 18.69 11.19 1.88
C MET A 64 17.15 11.21 1.92
N VAL A 65 16.54 11.87 2.92
CA VAL A 65 15.08 12.08 2.97
C VAL A 65 14.62 12.99 1.84
N ALA A 66 15.28 14.13 1.62
CA ALA A 66 14.94 15.05 0.53
C ALA A 66 15.04 14.37 -0.84
N LEU A 67 16.07 13.55 -1.04
CA LEU A 67 16.28 12.74 -2.24
C LEU A 67 15.12 11.78 -2.47
N LEU A 68 14.67 11.05 -1.44
CA LEU A 68 13.54 10.12 -1.56
C LEU A 68 12.21 10.83 -1.82
N LEU A 69 11.93 11.93 -1.11
CA LEU A 69 10.69 12.68 -1.33
C LEU A 69 10.64 13.27 -2.75
N HIS A 70 11.74 13.87 -3.20
CA HIS A 70 11.85 14.41 -4.56
C HIS A 70 11.79 13.31 -5.63
N SER A 71 12.38 12.14 -5.37
CA SER A 71 12.34 11.05 -6.32
C SER A 71 10.93 10.49 -6.50
N TYR A 72 10.18 10.33 -5.41
CA TYR A 72 8.78 9.90 -5.47
C TYR A 72 7.91 10.97 -6.13
N ALA A 73 8.18 12.26 -5.88
CA ALA A 73 7.50 13.37 -6.55
C ALA A 73 7.73 13.35 -8.07
N SER A 74 8.94 12.99 -8.48
CA SER A 74 9.36 12.85 -9.89
C SER A 74 8.95 11.53 -10.55
N GLY A 75 8.23 10.64 -9.86
CA GLY A 75 7.88 9.31 -10.38
C GLY A 75 9.05 8.31 -10.50
N LEU A 76 10.13 8.55 -9.75
CA LEU A 76 11.32 7.70 -9.69
C LEU A 76 11.37 6.94 -8.35
N TYR A 77 10.92 5.69 -8.38
CA TYR A 77 10.83 4.84 -7.18
C TYR A 77 12.00 3.85 -7.03
N SER A 78 12.57 3.40 -8.16
CA SER A 78 13.65 2.42 -8.17
C SER A 78 14.97 3.05 -7.73
N SER A 79 15.61 2.48 -6.71
CA SER A 79 16.89 2.98 -6.18
C SER A 79 17.98 3.08 -7.25
N ARG A 80 17.96 2.20 -8.27
CA ARG A 80 18.88 2.29 -9.42
C ARG A 80 18.60 3.49 -10.32
N ARG A 81 17.32 3.78 -10.58
CA ARG A 81 16.91 4.97 -11.35
C ARG A 81 17.18 6.25 -10.58
N ILE A 82 17.03 6.22 -9.25
CA ILE A 82 17.38 7.35 -8.37
C ILE A 82 18.88 7.60 -8.42
N ALA A 83 19.72 6.57 -8.24
CA ALA A 83 21.18 6.69 -8.31
C ALA A 83 21.65 7.21 -9.69
N LYS A 84 21.03 6.75 -10.78
CA LYS A 84 21.27 7.28 -12.13
C LYS A 84 20.89 8.76 -12.23
N ALA A 85 19.71 9.14 -11.74
CA ALA A 85 19.25 10.53 -11.73
C ALA A 85 20.20 11.45 -10.94
N CYS A 86 20.78 10.98 -9.83
CA CYS A 86 21.75 11.74 -9.04
C CYS A 86 23.02 12.14 -9.81
N ARG A 87 23.29 11.50 -10.96
CA ARG A 87 24.45 11.81 -11.83
C ARG A 87 24.07 12.59 -13.09
N GLU A 88 22.82 12.49 -13.53
CA GLU A 88 22.41 12.98 -14.85
C GLU A 88 21.43 14.16 -14.81
N ARG A 89 20.70 14.33 -13.71
CA ARG A 89 19.61 15.30 -13.59
C ARG A 89 19.99 16.41 -12.61
N ASN A 90 20.02 17.66 -13.09
CA ASN A 90 20.42 18.83 -12.30
C ASN A 90 19.61 18.99 -11.00
N ASP A 91 18.31 18.66 -11.03
CA ASP A 91 17.46 18.74 -9.85
C ASP A 91 17.82 17.72 -8.76
N PHE A 92 18.39 16.57 -9.13
CA PHE A 92 18.91 15.57 -8.19
C PHE A 92 20.35 15.88 -7.79
N VAL A 93 21.19 16.30 -8.74
CA VAL A 93 22.58 16.73 -8.51
C VAL A 93 22.63 17.84 -7.46
N MET A 94 21.66 18.77 -7.48
CA MET A 94 21.52 19.82 -6.47
C MET A 94 21.28 19.27 -5.07
N ILE A 95 20.41 18.26 -4.93
CA ILE A 95 20.08 17.66 -3.63
C ILE A 95 21.30 16.94 -3.05
N VAL A 96 22.00 16.15 -3.88
CA VAL A 96 23.17 15.36 -3.44
C VAL A 96 24.47 16.15 -3.44
N ALA A 97 24.44 17.41 -3.87
CA ALA A 97 25.60 18.30 -3.96
C ALA A 97 26.83 17.66 -4.64
N LEU A 98 26.62 17.04 -5.81
CA LEU A 98 27.62 16.29 -6.60
C LEU A 98 28.16 14.99 -5.95
N ASP A 99 27.79 14.67 -4.72
CA ASP A 99 28.17 13.43 -4.03
C ASP A 99 27.06 12.37 -4.12
N ALA A 100 26.98 11.71 -5.28
CA ALA A 100 25.87 10.83 -5.61
C ALA A 100 25.94 9.48 -4.87
N PRO A 101 24.95 9.14 -4.01
CA PRO A 101 24.91 7.86 -3.33
C PRO A 101 24.65 6.72 -4.32
N ASP A 102 25.18 5.53 -4.02
CA ASP A 102 24.89 4.34 -4.81
C ASP A 102 23.47 3.80 -4.56
N PHE A 103 23.02 2.91 -5.44
CA PHE A 103 21.66 2.35 -5.32
C PHE A 103 21.46 1.50 -4.06
N ARG A 104 22.54 0.93 -3.48
CA ARG A 104 22.47 0.09 -2.28
C ARG A 104 22.23 0.98 -1.07
N THR A 105 23.00 2.04 -0.93
CA THR A 105 22.87 3.11 0.06
C THR A 105 21.45 3.65 0.08
N ILE A 106 20.88 4.01 -1.08
CA ILE A 106 19.49 4.48 -1.17
C ILE A 106 18.50 3.39 -0.74
N SER A 107 18.70 2.15 -1.21
CA SER A 107 17.85 1.01 -0.86
C SER A 107 17.87 0.73 0.64
N ASP A 108 19.04 0.73 1.25
CA ASP A 108 19.24 0.30 2.63
C ASP A 108 18.87 1.42 3.60
N PHE A 109 19.09 2.69 3.24
CA PHE A 109 18.51 3.83 3.95
C PHE A 109 16.99 3.73 4.00
N ARG A 110 16.32 3.47 2.86
CA ARG A 110 14.86 3.32 2.80
C ARG A 110 14.37 2.15 3.65
N LYS A 111 15.04 1.00 3.62
CA LYS A 111 14.66 -0.17 4.43
C LYS A 111 14.82 0.09 5.93
N ARG A 112 15.93 0.70 6.34
CA ARG A 112 16.25 1.00 7.74
C ARG A 112 15.24 1.97 8.36
N HIS A 113 14.86 3.00 7.59
CA HIS A 113 14.05 4.11 8.10
C HIS A 113 12.59 4.06 7.70
N LEU A 114 12.12 2.92 7.19
CA LEU A 114 10.80 2.82 6.55
C LEU A 114 9.64 3.27 7.46
N LYS A 115 9.72 2.91 8.75
CA LYS A 115 8.72 3.32 9.76
C LYS A 115 8.76 4.81 10.03
N ALA A 116 9.94 5.37 10.28
CA ALA A 116 10.15 6.80 10.52
C ALA A 116 9.72 7.65 9.31
N LEU A 117 10.01 7.18 8.08
CA LEU A 117 9.55 7.82 6.85
C LEU A 117 8.02 7.80 6.72
N GLY A 118 7.36 6.74 7.19
CA GLY A 118 5.90 6.68 7.27
C GLY A 118 5.33 7.71 8.25
N ALA A 119 6.00 7.95 9.38
CA ALA A 119 5.58 8.95 10.37
C ALA A 119 5.61 10.39 9.84
N LEU A 120 6.40 10.67 8.78
CA LEU A 120 6.41 11.98 8.11
C LEU A 120 5.04 12.35 7.53
N PHE A 121 4.18 11.37 7.21
CA PHE A 121 2.83 11.64 6.70
C PHE A 121 2.04 12.55 7.64
N VAL A 122 2.04 12.25 8.93
CA VAL A 122 1.30 13.02 9.93
C VAL A 122 1.90 14.42 10.10
N GLN A 123 3.23 14.55 10.04
CA GLN A 123 3.90 15.85 10.09
C GLN A 123 3.50 16.73 8.90
N VAL A 124 3.57 16.17 7.69
CA VAL A 124 3.17 16.86 6.45
C VAL A 124 1.68 17.22 6.47
N LEU A 125 0.83 16.34 6.97
CA LEU A 125 -0.59 16.60 7.09
C LEU A 125 -0.88 17.78 8.03
N LYS A 126 -0.17 17.89 9.16
CA LYS A 126 -0.24 19.06 10.05
C LYS A 126 0.24 20.35 9.38
N LEU A 127 1.27 20.28 8.54
CA LEU A 127 1.70 21.42 7.72
C LEU A 127 0.59 21.83 6.73
N CYS A 128 -0.06 20.87 6.07
CA CYS A 128 -1.22 21.14 5.21
C CYS A 128 -2.38 21.80 5.98
N GLU A 129 -2.66 21.34 7.19
CA GLU A 129 -3.69 21.91 8.05
C GLU A 129 -3.36 23.35 8.44
N THR A 130 -2.11 23.62 8.86
CA THR A 130 -1.63 24.96 9.22
C THR A 130 -1.67 25.91 8.02
N ALA A 131 -1.35 25.42 6.82
CA ALA A 131 -1.47 26.16 5.56
C ALA A 131 -2.93 26.36 5.11
N GLY A 132 -3.92 25.87 5.85
CA GLY A 132 -5.34 26.04 5.56
C GLY A 132 -5.88 25.12 4.46
N LEU A 133 -5.10 24.13 3.99
CA LEU A 133 -5.47 23.21 2.91
C LEU A 133 -6.43 22.10 3.37
N VAL A 134 -6.62 21.92 4.68
CA VAL A 134 -7.49 20.88 5.26
C VAL A 134 -8.67 21.54 5.99
N LYS A 135 -9.90 21.22 5.59
CA LYS A 135 -11.13 21.77 6.20
C LYS A 135 -12.02 20.73 6.87
N LEU A 136 -11.95 19.47 6.44
CA LEU A 136 -12.79 18.35 6.89
C LEU A 136 -14.30 18.60 6.75
N GLY A 137 -14.70 19.49 5.83
CA GLY A 137 -16.10 19.71 5.50
C GLY A 137 -16.70 18.48 4.82
N HIS A 138 -16.07 18.04 3.74
CA HIS A 138 -16.44 16.82 3.02
C HIS A 138 -15.19 16.01 2.69
N VAL A 139 -15.21 14.73 3.04
CA VAL A 139 -14.13 13.78 2.76
C VAL A 139 -14.65 12.66 1.87
N ALA A 140 -13.93 12.39 0.77
CA ALA A 140 -14.22 11.28 -0.12
C ALA A 140 -13.27 10.10 0.16
N LEU A 141 -13.85 8.93 0.43
CA LEU A 141 -13.14 7.67 0.64
C LEU A 141 -13.22 6.83 -0.63
N ASP A 142 -12.10 6.23 -1.02
CA ASP A 142 -12.05 5.30 -2.13
C ASP A 142 -10.83 4.36 -2.05
N GLY A 143 -10.98 3.22 -2.72
CA GLY A 143 -10.02 2.14 -2.76
C GLY A 143 -9.43 2.00 -4.16
N THR A 144 -8.13 1.74 -4.25
CA THR A 144 -7.47 1.46 -5.52
C THR A 144 -6.58 0.24 -5.43
N LYS A 145 -6.75 -0.68 -6.38
CA LYS A 145 -5.90 -1.86 -6.49
C LYS A 145 -4.57 -1.48 -7.16
N ILE A 146 -3.47 -1.77 -6.48
CA ILE A 146 -2.09 -1.54 -6.96
C ILE A 146 -1.36 -2.88 -6.96
N LYS A 147 -0.61 -3.16 -8.03
CA LYS A 147 0.07 -4.45 -8.21
C LYS A 147 1.11 -4.67 -7.11
N ALA A 148 1.16 -5.88 -6.57
CA ALA A 148 2.23 -6.30 -5.68
C ALA A 148 3.51 -6.56 -6.49
N ASN A 149 4.67 -6.60 -5.83
CA ASN A 149 5.93 -7.00 -6.47
C ASN A 149 6.05 -8.53 -6.63
N ALA A 150 4.97 -9.16 -7.09
CA ALA A 150 4.88 -10.60 -7.27
C ALA A 150 4.04 -10.96 -8.49
N SER A 151 4.46 -12.01 -9.19
CA SER A 151 3.71 -12.55 -10.32
C SER A 151 2.54 -13.41 -9.84
N LYS A 152 1.35 -13.22 -10.42
CA LYS A 152 0.19 -14.08 -10.18
C LYS A 152 0.44 -15.56 -10.51
N HIS A 153 1.39 -15.85 -11.41
CA HIS A 153 1.75 -17.23 -11.79
C HIS A 153 2.55 -17.96 -10.71
N LYS A 154 3.04 -17.23 -9.69
CA LYS A 154 3.68 -17.80 -8.50
C LYS A 154 2.70 -17.98 -7.34
N ALA A 155 1.40 -17.79 -7.57
CA ALA A 155 0.35 -18.18 -6.63
C ALA A 155 -0.07 -19.63 -6.88
N MET A 156 -0.28 -20.38 -5.80
CA MET A 156 -0.75 -21.76 -5.86
C MET A 156 -1.94 -21.94 -4.89
N SER A 157 -2.91 -22.75 -5.27
CA SER A 157 -4.06 -23.08 -4.43
C SER A 157 -3.69 -24.13 -3.39
N TYR A 158 -4.39 -24.12 -2.25
CA TYR A 158 -4.18 -25.09 -1.17
C TYR A 158 -4.34 -26.53 -1.65
N GLU A 159 -5.35 -26.83 -2.47
CA GLU A 159 -5.54 -28.16 -3.08
C GLU A 159 -4.33 -28.60 -3.93
N ARG A 160 -3.80 -27.69 -4.75
CA ARG A 160 -2.63 -27.96 -5.58
C ARG A 160 -1.36 -28.09 -4.74
N MET A 161 -1.24 -27.35 -3.64
CA MET A 161 -0.15 -27.49 -2.68
C MET A 161 -0.16 -28.89 -2.05
N LYS A 162 -1.31 -29.39 -1.57
CA LYS A 162 -1.44 -30.76 -1.03
C LYS A 162 -0.97 -31.83 -2.02
N LYS A 163 -1.45 -31.76 -3.26
CA LYS A 163 -1.03 -32.70 -4.31
C LYS A 163 0.48 -32.63 -4.56
N ARG A 164 1.03 -31.41 -4.66
CA ARG A 164 2.45 -31.22 -4.95
C ARG A 164 3.36 -31.59 -3.79
N GLU A 165 2.92 -31.39 -2.56
CA GLU A 165 3.62 -31.84 -1.35
C GLU A 165 3.77 -33.36 -1.34
N ALA A 166 2.69 -34.10 -1.63
CA ALA A 166 2.72 -35.56 -1.71
C ALA A 166 3.67 -36.06 -2.81
N GLU A 167 3.61 -35.46 -4.00
CA GLU A 167 4.52 -35.78 -5.11
C GLU A 167 5.99 -35.54 -4.74
N LEU A 168 6.31 -34.38 -4.13
CA LEU A 168 7.68 -34.03 -3.75
C LEU A 168 8.20 -34.89 -2.60
N LYS A 169 7.35 -35.23 -1.62
CA LYS A 169 7.70 -36.17 -0.54
C LYS A 169 8.05 -37.55 -1.09
N ALA A 170 7.22 -38.08 -1.99
CA ALA A 170 7.48 -39.37 -2.63
C ALA A 170 8.78 -39.34 -3.45
N GLU A 171 9.04 -38.24 -4.16
CA GLU A 171 10.26 -38.09 -4.95
C GLU A 171 11.52 -37.98 -4.08
N VAL A 172 11.47 -37.19 -2.99
CA VAL A 172 12.58 -37.09 -2.02
C VAL A 172 12.82 -38.43 -1.33
N ALA A 173 11.77 -39.14 -0.91
CA ALA A 173 11.90 -40.45 -0.28
C ALA A 173 12.54 -41.48 -1.22
N ARG A 174 12.11 -41.52 -2.49
CA ARG A 174 12.73 -42.40 -3.51
C ARG A 174 14.21 -42.06 -3.73
N MET A 175 14.56 -40.78 -3.71
CA MET A 175 15.93 -40.33 -3.95
C MET A 175 16.85 -40.61 -2.75
N LEU A 176 16.35 -40.43 -1.52
CA LEU A 176 17.06 -40.82 -0.31
C LEU A 176 17.27 -42.34 -0.26
N ALA A 177 16.25 -43.13 -0.57
CA ALA A 177 16.39 -44.59 -0.64
C ALA A 177 17.37 -45.04 -1.74
N ALA A 178 17.43 -44.33 -2.87
CA ALA A 178 18.40 -44.61 -3.93
C ALA A 178 19.83 -44.18 -3.54
N ALA A 179 19.98 -43.10 -2.77
CA ALA A 179 21.27 -42.69 -2.21
C ALA A 179 21.73 -43.69 -1.15
N GLU A 180 20.89 -44.06 -0.17
CA GLU A 180 21.19 -45.09 0.83
C GLU A 180 21.56 -46.45 0.21
N ALA A 181 20.89 -46.84 -0.88
CA ALA A 181 21.23 -48.07 -1.61
C ALA A 181 22.56 -47.96 -2.38
N ALA A 182 22.90 -46.77 -2.88
CA ALA A 182 24.19 -46.51 -3.52
C ALA A 182 25.31 -46.47 -2.48
N ASP A 183 25.13 -45.75 -1.38
CA ASP A 183 26.06 -45.67 -0.25
C ASP A 183 26.31 -47.06 0.35
N ALA A 184 25.27 -47.88 0.54
CA ALA A 184 25.41 -49.26 1.00
C ALA A 184 26.20 -50.16 0.01
N SER A 185 26.17 -49.86 -1.29
CA SER A 185 26.97 -50.55 -2.30
C SER A 185 28.40 -50.00 -2.44
N GLU A 186 28.61 -48.72 -2.14
CA GLU A 186 29.91 -48.05 -2.18
C GLU A 186 30.72 -48.33 -0.90
N ASP A 187 30.08 -48.44 0.26
CA ASP A 187 30.68 -48.86 1.53
C ASP A 187 31.24 -50.29 1.50
N GLU A 188 30.72 -51.16 0.61
CA GLU A 188 31.30 -52.48 0.34
C GLU A 188 32.63 -52.40 -0.44
N THR A 189 32.95 -51.27 -1.07
CA THR A 189 34.06 -51.16 -2.03
C THR A 189 35.12 -50.10 -1.66
N PHE A 190 34.73 -48.92 -1.18
CA PHE A 190 35.64 -47.81 -0.87
C PHE A 190 35.03 -46.96 0.27
N GLY A 191 35.67 -46.93 1.44
CA GLY A 191 35.08 -46.36 2.66
C GLY A 191 34.57 -44.91 2.58
N ASN A 192 33.57 -44.66 3.43
CA ASN A 192 32.64 -43.54 3.61
C ASN A 192 33.02 -42.13 3.08
N SER A 193 32.05 -41.52 2.36
CA SER A 193 32.04 -40.14 1.86
C SER A 193 30.64 -39.53 2.10
N ASP A 194 30.47 -38.80 3.21
CA ASP A 194 29.19 -38.18 3.63
C ASP A 194 28.90 -36.84 2.92
N GLU A 195 28.59 -36.83 1.61
CA GLU A 195 28.07 -35.62 0.96
C GLU A 195 26.82 -35.87 0.09
N LEU A 196 25.67 -35.36 0.54
CA LEU A 196 24.42 -35.37 -0.24
C LEU A 196 24.51 -34.44 -1.46
N PRO A 197 23.97 -34.84 -2.64
CA PRO A 197 23.99 -34.01 -3.84
C PRO A 197 23.18 -32.70 -3.73
N ASP A 198 23.70 -31.61 -4.29
CA ASP A 198 23.12 -30.25 -4.32
C ASP A 198 21.64 -30.18 -4.76
N TRP A 199 21.20 -31.08 -5.65
CA TRP A 199 19.84 -31.07 -6.18
C TRP A 199 18.79 -31.63 -5.20
N THR A 200 19.18 -32.46 -4.23
CA THR A 200 18.29 -32.97 -3.17
C THR A 200 17.94 -31.86 -2.18
N VAL A 201 18.93 -31.04 -1.84
CA VAL A 201 18.80 -29.86 -0.98
C VAL A 201 17.80 -28.86 -1.57
N ASP A 202 17.82 -28.67 -2.89
CA ASP A 202 16.87 -27.79 -3.58
C ASP A 202 15.42 -28.30 -3.57
N LYS A 203 15.21 -29.61 -3.67
CA LYS A 203 13.87 -30.22 -3.56
C LYS A 203 13.34 -30.16 -2.13
N GLN A 204 14.18 -30.40 -1.14
CA GLN A 204 13.83 -30.21 0.27
C GLN A 204 13.46 -28.75 0.58
N LYS A 205 14.22 -27.77 0.09
CA LYS A 205 13.89 -26.33 0.21
C LYS A 205 12.54 -26.00 -0.44
N ARG A 206 12.21 -26.60 -1.58
CA ARG A 206 10.90 -26.42 -2.24
C ARG A 206 9.76 -27.04 -1.42
N LEU A 207 9.96 -28.24 -0.88
CA LEU A 207 8.99 -28.91 -0.01
C LEU A 207 8.72 -28.07 1.24
N ALA A 208 9.77 -27.62 1.92
CA ALA A 208 9.67 -26.75 3.10
C ALA A 208 8.86 -25.47 2.81
N LYS A 209 9.07 -24.83 1.65
CA LYS A 209 8.28 -23.66 1.24
C LYS A 209 6.80 -23.95 1.03
N ILE A 210 6.46 -25.12 0.48
CA ILE A 210 5.05 -25.53 0.30
C ILE A 210 4.41 -25.78 1.66
N GLN A 211 5.10 -26.49 2.56
CA GLN A 211 4.63 -26.76 3.91
C GLN A 211 4.41 -25.47 4.71
N GLN A 212 5.35 -24.53 4.65
CA GLN A 212 5.19 -23.20 5.26
C GLN A 212 3.99 -22.43 4.68
N ALA A 213 3.76 -22.51 3.37
CA ALA A 213 2.61 -21.87 2.74
C ALA A 213 1.27 -22.51 3.15
N MET A 214 1.24 -23.83 3.30
CA MET A 214 0.06 -24.57 3.78
C MET A 214 -0.24 -24.26 5.25
N ALA A 215 0.76 -24.34 6.12
CA ALA A 215 0.62 -24.01 7.54
C ALA A 215 0.13 -22.57 7.74
N ALA A 216 0.61 -21.63 6.93
CA ALA A 216 0.14 -20.25 6.98
C ALA A 216 -1.33 -20.11 6.53
N LEU A 217 -1.77 -20.84 5.49
CA LEU A 217 -3.17 -20.85 5.08
C LEU A 217 -4.08 -21.48 6.14
N GLU A 218 -3.61 -22.53 6.81
CA GLU A 218 -4.30 -23.17 7.94
C GLU A 218 -4.40 -22.25 9.15
N ALA A 219 -3.34 -21.51 9.48
CA ALA A 219 -3.38 -20.48 10.51
C ALA A 219 -4.36 -19.35 10.15
N ASP A 220 -4.31 -18.84 8.92
CA ASP A 220 -5.24 -17.81 8.43
C ASP A 220 -6.70 -18.30 8.51
N ALA A 221 -6.97 -19.57 8.19
CA ALA A 221 -8.31 -20.17 8.27
C ALA A 221 -8.80 -20.30 9.72
N LYS A 222 -7.94 -20.73 10.64
CA LYS A 222 -8.26 -20.79 12.08
C LYS A 222 -8.57 -19.43 12.67
N LEU A 223 -7.75 -18.42 12.34
CA LEU A 223 -7.97 -17.04 12.78
C LEU A 223 -9.29 -16.48 12.24
N ALA A 224 -9.59 -16.72 10.96
CA ALA A 224 -10.85 -16.31 10.37
C ALA A 224 -12.06 -17.00 11.03
N ALA A 225 -11.95 -18.30 11.33
CA ALA A 225 -12.99 -19.05 12.03
C ALA A 225 -13.19 -18.56 13.47
N GLU A 226 -12.13 -18.21 14.18
CA GLU A 226 -12.19 -17.62 15.52
C GLU A 226 -12.82 -16.24 15.51
N GLU A 227 -12.46 -15.38 14.56
CA GLU A 227 -13.06 -14.06 14.39
C GLU A 227 -14.55 -14.15 14.06
N GLU A 228 -14.94 -15.06 13.16
CA GLU A 228 -16.34 -15.28 12.82
C GLU A 228 -17.13 -15.83 14.02
N ARG A 229 -16.52 -16.70 14.84
CA ARG A 229 -17.10 -17.13 16.12
C ARG A 229 -17.29 -15.96 17.08
N ARG A 230 -16.31 -15.04 17.20
CA ARG A 230 -16.41 -13.85 18.06
C ARG A 230 -17.53 -12.92 17.60
N ILE A 231 -17.58 -12.61 16.30
CA ILE A 231 -18.62 -11.75 15.72
C ILE A 231 -20.01 -12.37 15.89
N GLU A 232 -20.16 -13.68 15.67
CA GLU A 232 -21.45 -14.35 15.88
C GLU A 232 -21.84 -14.38 17.36
N ALA A 233 -20.89 -14.52 18.28
CA ALA A 233 -21.12 -14.44 19.72
C ALA A 233 -21.56 -13.02 20.16
N GLU A 234 -20.89 -11.97 19.67
CA GLU A 234 -21.28 -10.57 19.91
C GLU A 234 -22.68 -10.27 19.36
N LYS A 235 -22.99 -10.73 18.14
CA LYS A 235 -24.33 -10.62 17.55
C LYS A 235 -25.38 -11.38 18.37
N GLU A 236 -25.03 -12.55 18.90
CA GLU A 236 -25.93 -13.31 19.76
C GLU A 236 -26.18 -12.59 21.08
N GLN A 237 -25.15 -12.02 21.71
CA GLN A 237 -25.29 -11.19 22.91
C GLN A 237 -26.16 -9.95 22.64
N GLN A 238 -25.95 -9.25 21.52
CA GLN A 238 -26.81 -8.13 21.12
C GLN A 238 -28.25 -8.57 20.89
N ARG A 239 -28.49 -9.69 20.20
CA ARG A 239 -29.84 -10.23 19.99
C ARG A 239 -30.54 -10.59 21.31
N GLN A 240 -29.81 -11.15 22.27
CA GLN A 240 -30.33 -11.45 23.60
C GLN A 240 -30.66 -10.19 24.39
N ALA A 241 -29.81 -9.16 24.32
CA ALA A 241 -30.07 -7.86 24.94
C ALA A 241 -31.30 -7.14 24.32
N GLU A 242 -31.54 -7.32 23.01
CA GLU A 242 -32.70 -6.78 22.29
C GLU A 242 -33.98 -7.63 22.43
N GLY A 243 -33.93 -8.77 23.11
CA GLY A 243 -35.08 -9.67 23.29
C GLY A 243 -35.60 -10.33 21.99
N ARG A 244 -34.78 -10.38 20.92
CA ARG A 244 -35.16 -10.93 19.61
C ARG A 244 -34.81 -12.43 19.53
N LYS A 245 -35.80 -13.28 19.22
CA LYS A 245 -35.58 -14.72 18.94
C LYS A 245 -34.96 -14.93 17.56
N LYS A 246 -33.97 -15.82 17.47
CA LYS A 246 -33.25 -16.18 16.22
C LYS A 246 -34.22 -16.85 15.22
N PRO A 247 -34.45 -16.30 14.01
CA PRO A 247 -35.24 -16.97 13.00
C PRO A 247 -34.33 -17.91 12.20
N GLY A 248 -34.49 -19.23 12.36
CA GLY A 248 -33.86 -20.24 11.51
C GLY A 248 -32.84 -21.14 12.19
N LYS A 249 -32.32 -22.12 11.42
CA LYS A 249 -31.30 -23.07 11.88
C LYS A 249 -30.02 -22.32 12.32
N PRO A 250 -29.31 -22.82 13.36
CA PRO A 250 -28.00 -22.30 13.73
C PRO A 250 -27.09 -22.25 12.50
N ALA A 251 -26.39 -21.12 12.32
CA ALA A 251 -25.34 -21.04 11.30
C ALA A 251 -24.34 -22.18 11.55
N ALA A 252 -23.93 -22.87 10.50
CA ALA A 252 -22.90 -23.90 10.60
C ALA A 252 -21.63 -23.27 11.21
N LEU A 253 -20.96 -24.02 12.08
CA LEU A 253 -19.70 -23.57 12.67
C LEU A 253 -18.71 -23.20 11.55
N PRO A 254 -18.00 -22.07 11.67
CA PRO A 254 -16.97 -21.70 10.70
C PRO A 254 -15.95 -22.83 10.55
N SER A 255 -15.65 -23.22 9.30
CA SER A 255 -14.65 -24.25 9.02
C SER A 255 -13.27 -23.75 9.41
N GLU A 256 -12.56 -24.51 10.25
CA GLU A 256 -11.15 -24.25 10.59
C GLU A 256 -10.18 -24.67 9.47
N GLU A 257 -10.66 -25.45 8.49
CA GLU A 257 -9.86 -25.82 7.32
C GLU A 257 -9.84 -24.70 6.25
N PRO A 258 -8.69 -24.48 5.59
CA PRO A 258 -8.62 -23.55 4.48
C PRO A 258 -9.52 -23.96 3.33
N ASN A 259 -10.15 -22.97 2.69
CA ASN A 259 -10.84 -23.19 1.43
C ASN A 259 -9.86 -23.82 0.41
N PRO A 260 -10.22 -24.92 -0.28
CA PRO A 260 -9.36 -25.55 -1.30
C PRO A 260 -8.86 -24.59 -2.39
N LYS A 261 -9.65 -23.55 -2.70
CA LYS A 261 -9.32 -22.50 -3.68
C LYS A 261 -8.56 -21.33 -3.08
N ALA A 262 -8.30 -21.29 -1.78
CA ALA A 262 -7.45 -20.28 -1.17
C ALA A 262 -6.05 -20.36 -1.79
N GLN A 263 -5.52 -19.21 -2.20
CA GLN A 263 -4.25 -19.10 -2.89
C GLN A 263 -3.27 -18.24 -2.10
N ARG A 264 -2.01 -18.66 -2.08
CA ARG A 264 -0.90 -17.92 -1.50
C ARG A 264 0.24 -17.82 -2.50
N ASN A 265 0.91 -16.67 -2.54
CA ASN A 265 2.00 -16.41 -3.46
C ASN A 265 3.35 -16.74 -2.81
N PHE A 266 4.24 -17.44 -3.52
CA PHE A 266 5.55 -17.81 -2.97
C PHE A 266 6.57 -16.66 -2.95
N THR A 267 6.35 -15.57 -3.71
CA THR A 267 7.24 -14.40 -3.73
C THR A 267 6.77 -13.33 -2.76
N ASP A 268 5.46 -13.07 -2.70
CA ASP A 268 4.86 -12.15 -1.73
C ASP A 268 3.64 -12.78 -1.05
N PRO A 269 3.85 -13.54 0.04
CA PRO A 269 2.80 -14.34 0.68
C PRO A 269 1.58 -13.54 1.18
N GLU A 270 1.74 -12.24 1.44
CA GLU A 270 0.70 -11.35 1.97
C GLU A 270 -0.08 -10.63 0.87
N SER A 271 0.38 -10.70 -0.38
CA SER A 271 -0.40 -10.18 -1.51
C SER A 271 -1.57 -11.12 -1.84
N ARG A 272 -2.64 -10.59 -2.45
CA ARG A 272 -3.81 -11.39 -2.87
C ARG A 272 -4.15 -11.18 -4.34
N ILE A 273 -4.79 -12.17 -4.95
CA ILE A 273 -5.35 -12.02 -6.30
C ILE A 273 -6.66 -11.24 -6.20
N MET A 274 -6.71 -10.08 -6.84
CA MET A 274 -7.86 -9.17 -6.78
C MET A 274 -8.38 -8.86 -8.18
N LYS A 275 -9.69 -8.64 -8.31
CA LYS A 275 -10.32 -8.23 -9.57
C LYS A 275 -10.12 -6.72 -9.79
N SER A 276 -9.32 -6.39 -10.80
CA SER A 276 -9.15 -5.04 -11.35
C SER A 276 -10.02 -4.86 -12.61
N LYS A 277 -10.01 -3.65 -13.20
CA LYS A 277 -10.63 -3.36 -14.50
C LYS A 277 -10.06 -4.24 -15.62
N ASP A 278 -8.74 -4.50 -15.57
CA ASP A 278 -8.01 -5.29 -16.56
C ASP A 278 -7.97 -6.81 -16.24
N GLY A 279 -8.87 -7.28 -15.38
CA GLY A 279 -8.94 -8.68 -14.93
C GLY A 279 -8.27 -8.94 -13.58
N PHE A 280 -7.86 -10.18 -13.33
CA PHE A 280 -7.29 -10.60 -12.05
C PHE A 280 -5.78 -10.32 -11.98
N VAL A 281 -5.37 -9.58 -10.95
CA VAL A 281 -3.99 -9.17 -10.70
C VAL A 281 -3.58 -9.49 -9.26
N GLN A 282 -2.30 -9.84 -9.06
CA GLN A 282 -1.72 -9.93 -7.72
C GLN A 282 -1.51 -8.50 -7.20
N ALA A 283 -2.20 -8.13 -6.13
CA ALA A 283 -2.30 -6.75 -5.70
C ALA A 283 -2.51 -6.62 -4.18
N TYR A 284 -2.37 -5.39 -3.72
CA TYR A 284 -2.92 -4.90 -2.46
C TYR A 284 -4.01 -3.88 -2.75
N ASN A 285 -4.92 -3.72 -1.80
CA ASN A 285 -5.97 -2.71 -1.87
C ASN A 285 -5.53 -1.48 -1.08
N ALA A 286 -5.16 -0.42 -1.80
CA ALA A 286 -4.68 0.83 -1.23
C ALA A 286 -5.85 1.79 -1.04
N GLN A 287 -6.08 2.20 0.20
CA GLN A 287 -7.21 3.01 0.63
C GLN A 287 -6.74 4.44 0.90
N ALA A 288 -7.57 5.42 0.54
CA ALA A 288 -7.32 6.82 0.86
C ALA A 288 -8.62 7.56 1.19
N ALA A 289 -8.54 8.45 2.17
CA ALA A 289 -9.55 9.44 2.48
C ALA A 289 -9.02 10.83 2.10
N VAL A 290 -9.76 11.54 1.24
CA VAL A 290 -9.32 12.79 0.62
C VAL A 290 -10.27 13.92 0.98
N ASP A 291 -9.73 15.00 1.54
CA ASP A 291 -10.46 16.23 1.82
C ASP A 291 -10.79 16.99 0.53
N ALA A 292 -12.04 17.42 0.40
CA ALA A 292 -12.55 18.03 -0.82
C ALA A 292 -12.02 19.44 -1.10
N HIS A 293 -11.47 20.16 -0.11
CA HIS A 293 -11.07 21.55 -0.26
C HIS A 293 -9.85 21.71 -1.19
N ALA A 294 -8.79 20.94 -0.94
CA ALA A 294 -7.54 21.01 -1.70
C ALA A 294 -7.05 19.64 -2.22
N GLN A 295 -7.88 18.60 -2.10
CA GLN A 295 -7.53 17.21 -2.44
C GLN A 295 -6.33 16.68 -1.62
N ILE A 296 -6.29 17.03 -0.33
CA ILE A 296 -5.31 16.53 0.63
C ILE A 296 -5.74 15.16 1.11
N ILE A 297 -4.81 14.20 1.11
CA ILE A 297 -5.04 12.88 1.70
C ILE A 297 -4.93 13.04 3.22
N VAL A 298 -6.04 12.85 3.93
CA VAL A 298 -6.13 13.02 5.40
C VAL A 298 -5.96 11.70 6.15
N ALA A 299 -6.23 10.58 5.49
CA ALA A 299 -5.94 9.25 5.98
C ALA A 299 -5.67 8.29 4.83
N GLN A 300 -4.93 7.23 5.12
CA GLN A 300 -4.58 6.17 4.17
C GLN A 300 -4.45 4.85 4.92
N GLU A 301 -4.77 3.75 4.26
CA GLU A 301 -4.58 2.40 4.79
C GLU A 301 -4.25 1.43 3.64
N LEU A 302 -3.68 0.27 3.98
CA LEU A 302 -3.41 -0.79 3.03
C LEU A 302 -3.97 -2.12 3.53
N THR A 303 -4.70 -2.81 2.66
CA THR A 303 -5.44 -4.01 3.03
C THR A 303 -5.16 -5.17 2.05
N GLN A 304 -5.26 -6.38 2.57
CA GLN A 304 -5.20 -7.61 1.78
C GLN A 304 -6.59 -8.00 1.23
N HIS A 305 -7.65 -7.30 1.62
CA HIS A 305 -9.02 -7.62 1.21
C HIS A 305 -9.31 -7.06 -0.19
N GLY A 306 -9.90 -7.90 -1.04
CA GLY A 306 -10.27 -7.51 -2.41
C GLY A 306 -11.52 -6.61 -2.51
N SER A 307 -12.22 -6.39 -1.40
CA SER A 307 -13.45 -5.61 -1.26
C SER A 307 -13.30 -4.56 -0.16
N ASP A 308 -14.04 -3.46 -0.30
CA ASP A 308 -13.98 -2.29 0.57
C ASP A 308 -15.03 -2.30 1.70
N GLN A 309 -15.83 -3.38 1.82
CA GLN A 309 -17.03 -3.44 2.70
C GLN A 309 -16.75 -3.25 4.21
N GLY A 310 -15.49 -3.33 4.64
CA GLY A 310 -15.07 -3.10 6.03
C GLY A 310 -14.00 -2.02 6.19
N GLN A 311 -13.73 -1.20 5.16
CA GLN A 311 -12.61 -0.25 5.18
C GLN A 311 -13.03 1.18 5.51
N LEU A 312 -14.33 1.45 5.64
CA LEU A 312 -14.85 2.78 5.95
C LEU A 312 -14.49 3.21 7.37
N VAL A 313 -14.84 2.40 8.36
CA VAL A 313 -14.63 2.72 9.79
C VAL A 313 -13.14 2.88 10.12
N PRO A 314 -12.23 1.98 9.71
CA PRO A 314 -10.80 2.16 9.96
C PRO A 314 -10.25 3.46 9.37
N LEU A 315 -10.69 3.86 8.17
CA LEU A 315 -10.28 5.13 7.58
C LEU A 315 -10.79 6.33 8.36
N ILE A 316 -12.05 6.32 8.83
CA ILE A 316 -12.59 7.41 9.66
C ILE A 316 -11.82 7.51 10.99
N GLU A 317 -11.50 6.40 11.62
CA GLU A 317 -10.70 6.35 12.84
C GLU A 317 -9.27 6.86 12.60
N ALA A 318 -8.68 6.53 11.46
CA ALA A 318 -7.39 7.09 11.06
C ALA A 318 -7.45 8.61 10.84
N ILE A 319 -8.54 9.17 10.29
CA ILE A 319 -8.73 10.63 10.19
C ILE A 319 -8.74 11.25 11.58
N GLU A 320 -9.52 10.69 12.50
CA GLU A 320 -9.63 11.18 13.87
C GLU A 320 -8.32 11.07 14.62
N SER A 321 -7.57 9.98 14.45
CA SER A 321 -6.24 9.80 15.04
C SER A 321 -5.22 10.82 14.50
N ASN A 322 -5.27 11.13 13.20
CA ASN A 322 -4.31 12.04 12.56
C ASN A 322 -4.58 13.52 12.88
N LEU A 323 -5.86 13.93 12.91
CA LEU A 323 -6.27 15.35 12.97
C LEU A 323 -6.98 15.72 14.29
N GLY A 324 -7.32 14.76 15.13
CA GLY A 324 -8.05 14.98 16.39
C GLY A 324 -9.50 15.41 16.22
N ARG A 325 -10.04 15.35 15.00
CA ARG A 325 -11.43 15.74 14.67
C ARG A 325 -11.99 14.89 13.54
N LYS A 326 -13.33 14.77 13.54
CA LYS A 326 -14.09 13.98 12.56
C LYS A 326 -14.50 14.83 11.36
N PRO A 327 -14.65 14.24 10.16
CA PRO A 327 -15.22 14.94 9.02
C PRO A 327 -16.71 15.22 9.24
N ARG A 328 -17.20 16.38 8.77
CA ARG A 328 -18.64 16.71 8.83
C ARG A 328 -19.43 15.82 7.87
N GLN A 329 -18.93 15.62 6.66
CA GLN A 329 -19.52 14.76 5.64
C GLN A 329 -18.50 13.76 5.12
N ALA A 330 -18.96 12.54 4.85
CA ALA A 330 -18.14 11.49 4.24
C ALA A 330 -18.88 10.84 3.06
N SER A 331 -18.20 10.67 1.93
CA SER A 331 -18.74 9.95 0.78
C SER A 331 -17.87 8.77 0.38
N ALA A 332 -18.49 7.67 -0.04
CA ALA A 332 -17.76 6.47 -0.44
C ALA A 332 -18.48 5.70 -1.56
N ASP A 333 -17.75 4.84 -2.25
CA ASP A 333 -18.29 4.01 -3.33
C ASP A 333 -19.18 2.87 -2.82
N SER A 334 -19.78 2.10 -3.73
CA SER A 334 -20.65 0.99 -3.33
C SER A 334 -19.94 -0.19 -2.69
N GLY A 335 -18.62 -0.25 -2.84
CA GLY A 335 -17.77 -1.20 -2.12
C GLY A 335 -17.83 -0.99 -0.62
N TYR A 336 -18.08 0.24 -0.12
CA TYR A 336 -18.18 0.54 1.31
C TYR A 336 -19.60 0.42 1.88
N CYS A 337 -20.60 0.11 1.06
CA CYS A 337 -22.00 0.08 1.50
C CYS A 337 -22.30 -1.19 2.31
N SER A 338 -22.48 -1.03 3.62
CA SER A 338 -22.98 -2.06 4.54
C SER A 338 -23.81 -1.40 5.64
N GLU A 339 -24.80 -2.11 6.21
CA GLU A 339 -25.62 -1.56 7.33
C GLU A 339 -24.73 -1.14 8.50
N ALA A 340 -23.73 -1.96 8.84
CA ALA A 340 -22.78 -1.66 9.91
C ALA A 340 -21.97 -0.38 9.66
N ASN A 341 -21.52 -0.12 8.42
CA ASN A 341 -20.81 1.13 8.10
C ASN A 341 -21.74 2.34 8.17
N LEU A 342 -23.00 2.20 7.76
CA LEU A 342 -23.98 3.28 7.82
C LEU A 342 -24.36 3.61 9.27
N GLU A 343 -24.58 2.60 10.09
CA GLU A 343 -24.81 2.74 11.54
C GLU A 343 -23.59 3.35 12.24
N ALA A 344 -22.38 2.95 11.86
CA ALA A 344 -21.15 3.49 12.39
C ALA A 344 -20.94 4.98 12.05
N LEU A 345 -21.41 5.43 10.88
CA LEU A 345 -21.41 6.84 10.48
C LEU A 345 -22.43 7.65 11.30
N ASP A 346 -23.64 7.12 11.47
CA ASP A 346 -24.71 7.76 12.24
C ASP A 346 -24.34 7.89 13.72
N THR A 347 -23.81 6.83 14.32
CA THR A 347 -23.30 6.81 15.70
C THR A 347 -22.17 7.83 15.92
N ARG A 348 -21.35 8.07 14.89
CA ARG A 348 -20.27 9.07 14.93
C ARG A 348 -20.74 10.48 14.56
N SER A 349 -22.03 10.66 14.28
CA SER A 349 -22.65 11.91 13.81
C SER A 349 -21.99 12.48 12.54
N ILE A 350 -21.59 11.59 11.63
CA ILE A 350 -20.99 11.94 10.34
C ILE A 350 -22.06 11.80 9.26
N ASP A 351 -22.27 12.88 8.50
CA ASP A 351 -23.25 12.90 7.42
C ASP A 351 -22.74 12.09 6.20
N GLY A 352 -23.15 10.82 6.15
CA GLY A 352 -22.69 9.84 5.18
C GLY A 352 -23.42 9.89 3.83
N TYR A 353 -22.66 9.63 2.76
CA TYR A 353 -23.14 9.48 1.38
C TYR A 353 -22.45 8.28 0.71
N VAL A 354 -22.98 7.08 0.93
CA VAL A 354 -22.40 5.82 0.42
C VAL A 354 -23.33 5.23 -0.62
N ALA A 355 -22.83 4.98 -1.84
CA ALA A 355 -23.71 4.49 -2.90
C ALA A 355 -24.20 3.06 -2.63
N PRO A 356 -25.50 2.80 -2.64
CA PRO A 356 -26.02 1.44 -2.59
C PRO A 356 -25.78 0.76 -3.94
N GLY A 357 -25.06 -0.37 -3.94
CA GLY A 357 -24.68 -1.07 -5.17
C GLY A 357 -25.85 -1.41 -6.11
N ARG A 358 -25.54 -1.75 -7.37
CA ARG A 358 -26.55 -2.19 -8.35
C ARG A 358 -27.09 -3.57 -7.97
N ALA A 359 -28.41 -3.74 -8.02
CA ALA A 359 -29.06 -5.04 -7.87
C ALA A 359 -28.55 -6.01 -8.94
N LYS A 360 -27.96 -7.15 -8.55
CA LYS A 360 -27.47 -8.14 -9.53
C LYS A 360 -28.59 -8.89 -10.25
N HIS A 361 -29.80 -8.95 -9.68
CA HIS A 361 -31.01 -9.48 -10.32
C HIS A 361 -32.26 -8.78 -9.76
N PRO A 362 -32.96 -7.93 -10.52
CA PRO A 362 -34.25 -7.40 -10.11
C PRO A 362 -35.32 -8.45 -10.42
N THR A 363 -35.74 -9.24 -9.43
CA THR A 363 -37.00 -9.99 -9.53
C THR A 363 -38.09 -9.25 -8.77
N VAL A 364 -39.26 -9.15 -9.40
CA VAL A 364 -40.44 -8.39 -8.97
C VAL A 364 -40.96 -8.83 -7.58
N ALA A 365 -40.53 -9.98 -7.08
CA ALA A 365 -40.92 -10.53 -5.77
C ALA A 365 -40.03 -10.11 -4.59
N ASN A 366 -38.85 -9.51 -4.80
CA ASN A 366 -37.90 -9.13 -3.74
C ASN A 366 -37.33 -7.71 -3.96
N GLY A 367 -38.19 -6.73 -4.22
CA GLY A 367 -37.82 -5.37 -4.62
C GLY A 367 -37.04 -4.50 -3.61
N LYS A 368 -36.52 -5.08 -2.52
CA LYS A 368 -35.73 -4.37 -1.49
C LYS A 368 -34.31 -4.93 -1.45
N VAL A 369 -33.37 -4.20 -2.05
CA VAL A 369 -31.94 -4.52 -1.99
C VAL A 369 -31.31 -3.77 -0.81
N GLY A 370 -30.82 -4.51 0.18
CA GLY A 370 -30.17 -3.96 1.37
C GLY A 370 -31.14 -3.78 2.55
N GLY A 371 -30.58 -3.61 3.74
CA GLY A 371 -31.34 -3.36 4.95
C GLY A 371 -31.97 -1.96 4.99
N PRO A 372 -32.62 -1.59 6.10
CA PRO A 372 -33.30 -0.32 6.25
C PRO A 372 -32.40 0.89 6.01
N LEU A 373 -31.17 0.89 6.52
CA LEU A 373 -30.24 2.03 6.38
C LEU A 373 -29.76 2.18 4.94
N THR A 374 -29.51 1.06 4.25
CA THR A 374 -29.12 1.06 2.83
C THR A 374 -30.22 1.66 1.95
N GLN A 375 -31.49 1.34 2.26
CA GLN A 375 -32.64 1.89 1.54
C GLN A 375 -32.83 3.39 1.83
N ALA A 376 -32.67 3.80 3.10
CA ALA A 376 -32.69 5.22 3.47
C ALA A 376 -31.58 6.00 2.77
N MET A 377 -30.37 5.43 2.69
CA MET A 377 -29.23 6.03 1.99
C MET A 377 -29.49 6.13 0.49
N ARG A 378 -30.10 5.12 -0.14
CA ARG A 378 -30.52 5.18 -1.55
C ARG A 378 -31.44 6.37 -1.77
N LYS A 379 -32.50 6.44 -0.99
CA LYS A 379 -33.48 7.53 -1.07
C LYS A 379 -32.81 8.89 -0.86
N LYS A 380 -31.94 9.02 0.13
CA LYS A 380 -31.19 10.27 0.39
C LYS A 380 -30.34 10.71 -0.80
N ILE A 381 -29.65 9.78 -1.47
CA ILE A 381 -28.84 10.10 -2.65
C ILE A 381 -29.73 10.43 -3.86
N ASP A 382 -30.83 9.69 -4.05
CA ASP A 382 -31.75 9.89 -5.16
C ASP A 382 -32.51 11.23 -5.02
N ASP A 383 -33.03 11.53 -3.82
CA ASP A 383 -33.76 12.76 -3.50
C ASP A 383 -32.87 14.00 -3.63
N GLY A 384 -31.59 13.90 -3.25
CA GLY A 384 -30.64 15.00 -3.42
C GLY A 384 -30.11 15.17 -4.86
N GLY A 385 -30.32 14.19 -5.73
CA GLY A 385 -29.97 14.24 -7.15
C GLY A 385 -28.57 14.79 -7.46
N PHE A 386 -28.53 15.89 -8.22
CA PHE A 386 -27.28 16.53 -8.68
C PHE A 386 -26.55 17.33 -7.61
N GLU A 387 -27.22 17.72 -6.53
CA GLU A 387 -26.65 18.53 -5.46
C GLU A 387 -25.94 17.69 -4.39
N THR A 388 -26.01 16.36 -4.50
CA THR A 388 -25.40 15.46 -3.51
C THR A 388 -23.87 15.58 -3.45
N PRO A 389 -23.28 15.72 -2.24
CA PRO A 389 -21.83 15.63 -2.04
C PRO A 389 -21.21 14.33 -2.59
N TYR A 390 -22.01 13.26 -2.70
CA TYR A 390 -21.60 12.02 -3.36
C TYR A 390 -20.98 12.22 -4.74
N ARG A 391 -21.55 13.10 -5.58
CA ARG A 391 -21.04 13.32 -6.95
C ARG A 391 -19.66 13.98 -6.97
N LEU A 392 -19.30 14.71 -5.92
CA LEU A 392 -17.98 15.34 -5.78
C LEU A 392 -16.86 14.30 -5.70
N ARG A 393 -17.13 13.03 -5.37
CA ARG A 393 -16.09 11.97 -5.36
C ARG A 393 -15.27 11.90 -6.65
N LYS A 394 -15.92 12.09 -7.80
CA LYS A 394 -15.25 12.09 -9.12
C LYS A 394 -14.25 13.25 -9.29
N GLN A 395 -14.42 14.32 -8.52
CA GLN A 395 -13.56 15.50 -8.53
C GLN A 395 -12.61 15.53 -7.34
N VAL A 396 -12.86 14.75 -6.29
CA VAL A 396 -12.06 14.75 -5.06
C VAL A 396 -11.04 13.62 -5.07
N VAL A 397 -11.48 12.36 -5.02
CA VAL A 397 -10.58 11.21 -4.81
C VAL A 397 -10.09 10.56 -6.11
N GLU A 398 -10.93 10.52 -7.15
CA GLU A 398 -10.52 9.96 -8.46
C GLU A 398 -9.33 10.71 -9.09
N PRO A 399 -9.26 12.06 -9.06
CA PRO A 399 -8.11 12.77 -9.60
C PRO A 399 -6.83 12.53 -8.80
N VAL A 400 -6.93 12.35 -7.48
CA VAL A 400 -5.79 11.97 -6.63
C VAL A 400 -5.20 10.67 -7.13
N PHE A 401 -5.99 9.60 -7.24
CA PHE A 401 -5.53 8.33 -7.80
C PHE A 401 -5.05 8.44 -9.25
N GLY A 402 -5.67 9.30 -10.06
CA GLY A 402 -5.19 9.64 -11.39
C GLY A 402 -3.78 10.22 -11.37
N GLN A 403 -3.49 11.16 -10.49
CA GLN A 403 -2.17 11.77 -10.32
C GLN A 403 -1.14 10.76 -9.79
N ILE A 404 -1.49 9.95 -8.78
CA ILE A 404 -0.60 8.88 -8.28
C ILE A 404 -0.20 7.93 -9.43
N LYS A 405 -1.20 7.42 -10.16
CA LYS A 405 -1.02 6.28 -11.06
C LYS A 405 -0.60 6.72 -12.46
N GLN A 406 -1.27 7.71 -13.05
CA GLN A 406 -1.05 8.17 -14.42
C GLN A 406 0.09 9.18 -14.49
N ALA A 407 0.03 10.26 -13.71
CA ALA A 407 1.02 11.33 -13.80
C ALA A 407 2.38 10.92 -13.23
N ARG A 408 2.40 10.27 -12.06
CA ARG A 408 3.65 9.81 -11.41
C ARG A 408 3.99 8.35 -11.70
N GLY A 409 3.17 7.62 -12.46
CA GLY A 409 3.48 6.27 -12.91
C GLY A 409 3.50 5.17 -11.83
N PHE A 410 2.96 5.39 -10.63
CA PHE A 410 2.97 4.38 -9.58
C PHE A 410 1.91 3.30 -9.84
N ARG A 411 2.33 2.13 -10.34
CA ARG A 411 1.44 1.01 -10.71
C ARG A 411 1.68 -0.27 -9.93
N GLN A 412 2.85 -0.36 -9.32
CA GLN A 412 3.33 -1.55 -8.67
C GLN A 412 4.21 -1.14 -7.50
N PHE A 413 3.99 -1.79 -6.37
CA PHE A 413 4.86 -1.66 -5.20
C PHE A 413 6.24 -2.25 -5.47
N LEU A 414 7.26 -1.73 -4.81
CA LEU A 414 8.63 -2.25 -4.93
C LEU A 414 8.96 -3.21 -3.79
N LEU A 415 8.34 -3.01 -2.63
CA LEU A 415 8.60 -3.79 -1.44
C LEU A 415 7.69 -5.03 -1.38
N LEU A 416 8.10 -6.00 -0.56
CA LEU A 416 7.40 -7.26 -0.32
C LEU A 416 6.94 -7.30 1.14
N GLY A 417 5.75 -7.83 1.38
CA GLY A 417 5.13 -7.90 2.71
C GLY A 417 4.36 -6.65 3.11
N ILE A 418 3.25 -6.84 3.82
CA ILE A 418 2.21 -5.84 4.06
C ILE A 418 2.75 -4.60 4.79
N GLU A 419 3.58 -4.77 5.82
CA GLU A 419 4.11 -3.66 6.60
C GLU A 419 4.99 -2.73 5.75
N LYS A 420 5.84 -3.32 4.90
CA LYS A 420 6.72 -2.55 4.03
C LYS A 420 5.95 -1.85 2.93
N VAL A 421 4.97 -2.55 2.36
CA VAL A 421 4.10 -2.00 1.31
C VAL A 421 3.21 -0.88 1.87
N ARG A 422 2.72 -1.01 3.12
CA ARG A 422 1.94 0.04 3.81
C ARG A 422 2.77 1.31 3.95
N ALA A 423 4.01 1.19 4.39
CA ALA A 423 4.90 2.35 4.50
C ALA A 423 5.23 2.97 3.12
N GLU A 424 5.40 2.15 2.08
CA GLU A 424 5.56 2.67 0.71
C GLU A 424 4.32 3.44 0.24
N TRP A 425 3.11 2.93 0.53
CA TRP A 425 1.85 3.63 0.26
C TRP A 425 1.75 4.95 1.04
N THR A 426 2.15 4.93 2.31
CA THR A 426 2.21 6.12 3.19
C THR A 426 3.13 7.19 2.60
N MET A 427 4.31 6.80 2.09
CA MET A 427 5.24 7.71 1.43
C MET A 427 4.64 8.34 0.16
N ILE A 428 3.94 7.54 -0.65
CA ILE A 428 3.26 8.03 -1.86
C ILE A 428 2.16 9.05 -1.51
N CYS A 429 1.41 8.81 -0.44
CA CYS A 429 0.40 9.75 0.05
C CYS A 429 1.03 11.04 0.62
N THR A 430 2.13 10.90 1.34
CA THR A 430 2.91 12.03 1.88
C THR A 430 3.36 12.96 0.76
N VAL A 431 3.97 12.39 -0.28
CA VAL A 431 4.47 13.14 -1.44
C VAL A 431 3.33 13.80 -2.23
N HIS A 432 2.16 13.16 -2.31
CA HIS A 432 0.98 13.81 -2.89
C HIS A 432 0.61 15.10 -2.14
N ASN A 433 0.56 15.05 -0.81
CA ASN A 433 0.26 16.22 0.02
C ASN A 433 1.36 17.30 -0.10
N LEU A 434 2.63 16.90 -0.17
CA LEU A 434 3.74 17.83 -0.41
C LEU A 434 3.63 18.58 -1.74
N LEU A 435 3.21 17.90 -2.80
CA LEU A 435 2.99 18.55 -4.09
C LEU A 435 1.83 19.56 -4.03
N LYS A 436 0.81 19.32 -3.20
CA LYS A 436 -0.27 20.29 -2.96
C LYS A 436 0.23 21.51 -2.19
N LEU A 437 1.03 21.30 -1.15
CA LEU A 437 1.71 22.39 -0.42
C LEU A 437 2.61 23.22 -1.34
N PHE A 438 3.43 22.55 -2.16
CA PHE A 438 4.31 23.21 -3.13
C PHE A 438 3.53 24.09 -4.11
N ASN A 439 2.42 23.57 -4.66
CA ASN A 439 1.59 24.35 -5.58
C ASN A 439 0.95 25.57 -4.90
N LEU A 440 0.57 25.46 -3.62
CA LEU A 440 0.11 26.62 -2.86
C LEU A 440 1.25 27.65 -2.68
N ALA A 441 2.44 27.18 -2.28
CA ALA A 441 3.60 28.04 -2.04
C ALA A 441 4.09 28.78 -3.31
N ASN A 442 3.93 28.18 -4.49
CA ASN A 442 4.27 28.82 -5.77
C ASN A 442 3.16 29.72 -6.33
N ALA A 443 1.93 29.61 -5.81
CA ALA A 443 0.80 30.44 -6.21
C ALA A 443 0.69 31.72 -5.37
N ALA A 444 1.30 31.73 -4.18
CA ALA A 444 1.51 32.89 -3.33
C ALA A 444 2.74 33.69 -3.81
#